data_AF-A0A960LQZ6-F1
#
_entry.id   AF-A0A960LQZ6-F1
#
_cell.length_a   1.000
_cell.length_b   1.000
_cell.length_c   1.000
_cell.angle_alpha   90.00
_cell.angle_beta   90.00
_cell.angle_gamma   90.00
#
_symmetry.space_group_name_H-M   'P 1'
#
loop_
_entity.id
_entity.type
_entity.pdbx_description
1 polymer ?
#
loop_
_entity_poly.entity_id
_entity_poly.type
_entity_poly.pdbx_seq_one_letter_code
_entity_poly.pdbx_strand_id
1 'polypeptide(L)'
;MKPTLTRFASRVPAPLAIITALLLLPGISRAADSAVSFLEQHCYDCHDAEMKKGDMPPKKKKQPDPTVKVEFLAELDPRLVEATSAGEFGRVRIRRMMRVKFQNSLQDLLALPRFDIVGLLPSD
;
A
#
# COMPACT_ATOMS: atom_id res chain seq x y z
N MET A 1 -47.33 51.06 27.50
CA MET A 1 -46.14 51.24 26.63
C MET A 1 -45.44 49.88 26.51
N LYS A 2 -45.27 49.37 25.27
CA LYS A 2 -44.51 48.15 24.91
C LYS A 2 -43.07 48.57 24.53
N PRO A 3 -42.19 47.67 24.05
CA PRO A 3 -41.58 46.50 24.69
C PRO A 3 -40.04 46.52 24.51
N THR A 4 -39.23 45.88 25.36
CA THR A 4 -37.83 45.60 24.96
C THR A 4 -37.28 44.31 25.55
N LEU A 5 -37.41 43.23 24.78
CA LEU A 5 -36.64 42.00 24.96
C LEU A 5 -35.20 42.28 24.54
N THR A 6 -34.29 42.38 25.51
CA THR A 6 -32.84 42.40 25.24
C THR A 6 -32.36 40.99 24.92
N ARG A 7 -32.12 40.79 23.62
CA ARG A 7 -31.52 39.65 22.94
C ARG A 7 -30.19 39.23 23.62
N PHE A 8 -30.20 38.10 24.34
CA PHE A 8 -28.98 37.35 24.66
C PHE A 8 -28.51 36.66 23.37
N ALA A 9 -27.88 37.41 22.47
CA ALA A 9 -27.21 36.85 21.30
C ALA A 9 -25.82 36.36 21.73
N SER A 10 -25.68 35.05 21.86
CA SER A 10 -24.41 34.33 22.07
C SER A 10 -23.41 34.71 20.97
N ARG A 11 -22.56 35.69 21.29
CA ARG A 11 -21.49 36.19 20.42
C ARG A 11 -20.31 35.23 20.56
N VAL A 12 -20.34 34.11 19.84
CA VAL A 12 -19.17 33.23 19.73
C VAL A 12 -18.05 34.05 19.05
N PRO A 13 -16.85 34.15 19.63
CA PRO A 13 -15.77 34.97 19.09
C PRO A 13 -15.39 34.49 17.68
N ALA A 14 -15.27 35.45 16.75
CA ALA A 14 -15.04 35.24 15.32
C ALA A 14 -13.98 34.20 14.90
N PRO A 15 -12.84 33.99 15.59
CA PRO A 15 -11.86 32.99 15.14
C PRO A 15 -12.34 31.53 15.26
N LEU A 16 -13.31 31.22 16.14
CA LEU A 16 -13.82 29.86 16.33
C LEU A 16 -14.78 29.40 15.21
N ALA A 17 -15.44 30.34 14.53
CA ALA A 17 -16.35 30.04 13.41
C ALA A 17 -15.61 29.63 12.12
N ILE A 18 -14.37 30.09 11.94
CA ILE A 18 -13.56 29.81 10.74
C ILE A 18 -13.03 28.37 10.77
N ILE A 19 -12.60 27.90 11.95
CA ILE A 19 -12.07 26.53 12.12
C ILE A 19 -13.19 25.48 11.97
N THR A 20 -14.40 25.78 12.45
CA THR A 20 -15.57 24.89 12.26
C THR A 20 -16.07 24.87 10.82
N ALA A 21 -15.99 25.99 10.08
CA ALA A 21 -16.36 26.04 8.67
C ALA A 21 -15.39 25.28 7.75
N LEU A 22 -14.09 25.25 8.08
CA LEU A 22 -13.07 24.54 7.29
C LEU A 22 -13.14 23.01 7.46
N LEU A 23 -13.64 22.52 8.61
CA LEU A 23 -13.80 21.09 8.89
C LEU A 23 -15.04 20.45 8.25
N LEU A 24 -15.99 21.24 7.74
CA LEU A 24 -17.25 20.75 7.15
C LEU A 24 -17.27 20.76 5.61
N LEU A 25 -16.16 21.04 4.93
CA LEU A 25 -16.07 20.93 3.47
C LEU A 25 -16.02 19.46 3.03
N PRO A 26 -17.07 18.90 2.39
CA PRO A 26 -17.05 17.55 1.86
C PRO A 26 -16.34 17.60 0.49
N GLY A 27 -15.00 17.64 0.49
CA GLY A 27 -14.23 17.93 -0.72
C GLY A 27 -13.12 16.94 -1.08
N ILE A 28 -12.78 15.98 -0.21
CA ILE A 28 -11.55 15.18 -0.38
C ILE A 28 -11.80 13.84 -1.10
N SER A 29 -13.05 13.36 -1.20
CA SER A 29 -13.31 11.96 -1.60
C SER A 29 -13.12 11.63 -3.08
N ARG A 30 -13.29 12.58 -4.02
CA ARG A 30 -13.33 12.25 -5.47
C ARG A 30 -11.99 11.78 -6.06
N ALA A 31 -10.86 12.15 -5.48
CA ALA A 31 -9.54 11.74 -5.99
C ALA A 31 -9.17 10.31 -5.61
N ALA A 32 -9.70 9.80 -4.49
CA ALA A 32 -9.46 8.43 -4.05
C ALA A 32 -10.22 7.42 -4.92
N ASP A 33 -11.44 7.75 -5.36
CA ASP A 33 -12.29 6.84 -6.14
C ASP A 33 -11.66 6.44 -7.49
N SER A 34 -11.02 7.37 -8.20
CA SER A 34 -10.35 7.06 -9.47
C SER A 34 -9.15 6.13 -9.29
N ALA A 35 -8.42 6.29 -8.18
CA ALA A 35 -7.28 5.43 -7.88
C ALA A 35 -7.75 3.99 -7.58
N VAL A 36 -8.82 3.83 -6.79
CA VAL A 36 -9.37 2.50 -6.48
C VAL A 36 -9.90 1.82 -7.74
N SER A 37 -10.63 2.53 -8.61
CA SER A 37 -11.13 1.97 -9.87
C SER A 37 -10.00 1.51 -10.80
N PHE A 38 -8.86 2.22 -10.81
CA PHE A 38 -7.69 1.84 -11.58
C PHE A 38 -7.04 0.57 -11.02
N LEU A 39 -6.91 0.49 -9.69
CA LEU A 39 -6.35 -0.68 -9.00
C LEU A 39 -7.21 -1.94 -9.21
N GLU A 40 -8.53 -1.80 -9.19
CA GLU A 40 -9.45 -2.91 -9.49
C GLU A 40 -9.28 -3.42 -10.93
N GLN A 41 -9.16 -2.50 -11.90
CA GLN A 41 -9.04 -2.86 -13.31
C GLN A 41 -7.68 -3.46 -13.68
N HIS A 42 -6.60 -3.07 -13.00
CA HIS A 42 -5.24 -3.35 -13.46
C HIS A 42 -4.38 -4.16 -12.49
N CYS A 43 -4.73 -4.23 -11.19
CA CYS A 43 -3.82 -4.74 -10.16
C CYS A 43 -4.40 -5.89 -9.33
N TYR A 44 -5.67 -5.83 -8.93
CA TYR A 44 -6.26 -6.79 -7.98
C TYR A 44 -6.47 -8.21 -8.53
N ASP A 45 -6.51 -8.36 -9.86
CA ASP A 45 -6.52 -9.67 -10.53
C ASP A 45 -5.30 -10.53 -10.19
N CYS A 46 -4.17 -9.91 -9.82
CA CYS A 46 -2.89 -10.57 -9.53
C CYS A 46 -2.34 -10.25 -8.13
N HIS A 47 -2.79 -9.18 -7.49
CA HIS A 47 -2.30 -8.70 -6.19
C HIS A 47 -3.40 -8.63 -5.12
N ASP A 48 -4.30 -9.61 -5.09
CA ASP A 48 -5.27 -9.73 -4.01
C ASP A 48 -4.62 -10.32 -2.72
N ALA A 49 -5.41 -10.33 -1.65
CA ALA A 49 -4.96 -10.85 -0.36
C ALA A 49 -4.74 -12.38 -0.36
N GLU A 50 -5.31 -13.12 -1.32
CA GLU A 50 -5.16 -14.57 -1.46
C GLU A 50 -3.84 -14.94 -2.16
N MET A 51 -3.29 -14.07 -3.02
CA MET A 51 -2.06 -14.29 -3.80
C MET A 51 -0.75 -14.26 -3.02
N LYS A 52 -0.79 -14.09 -1.70
CA LYS A 52 0.40 -13.88 -0.85
C LYS A 52 1.38 -15.07 -0.79
N LYS A 53 1.12 -16.18 -1.47
CA LYS A 53 1.88 -17.43 -1.34
C LYS A 53 2.40 -18.07 -2.64
N GLY A 54 2.32 -17.40 -3.79
CA GLY A 54 2.83 -17.95 -5.05
C GLY A 54 1.82 -18.83 -5.79
N ASP A 55 0.53 -18.64 -5.52
CA ASP A 55 -0.58 -19.30 -6.21
C ASP A 55 -0.88 -18.72 -7.60
N MET A 56 0.17 -18.21 -8.28
CA MET A 56 0.04 -17.66 -9.64
C MET A 56 0.01 -18.80 -10.65
N PRO A 57 -1.02 -18.88 -11.52
CA PRO A 57 -2.10 -17.91 -11.70
C PRO A 57 -3.30 -18.21 -10.79
N PRO A 58 -4.18 -17.21 -10.56
CA PRO A 58 -5.38 -17.35 -9.72
C PRO A 58 -6.09 -18.66 -9.96
N LYS A 59 -6.72 -19.25 -8.93
CA LYS A 59 -7.46 -20.53 -9.03
C LYS A 59 -8.41 -20.62 -10.24
N LYS A 60 -8.85 -19.47 -10.76
CA LYS A 60 -9.75 -19.31 -11.92
C LYS A 60 -9.05 -19.26 -13.29
N LYS A 61 -7.72 -19.19 -13.35
CA LYS A 61 -6.91 -19.13 -14.56
C LYS A 61 -6.06 -20.41 -14.64
N LYS A 62 -5.97 -21.03 -15.82
CA LYS A 62 -5.19 -22.26 -16.00
C LYS A 62 -3.70 -21.94 -16.00
N GLN A 63 -2.90 -22.73 -15.28
CA GLN A 63 -1.45 -22.73 -15.47
C GLN A 63 -1.12 -23.08 -16.93
N PRO A 64 -0.03 -22.53 -17.48
CA PRO A 64 0.58 -23.10 -18.68
C PRO A 64 0.85 -24.60 -18.50
N ASP A 65 0.85 -25.33 -19.60
CA ASP A 65 1.21 -26.75 -19.59
C ASP A 65 2.56 -26.95 -18.86
N PRO A 66 2.70 -27.97 -17.99
CA PRO A 66 3.93 -28.18 -17.24
C PRO A 66 5.17 -28.31 -18.13
N THR A 67 5.02 -28.85 -19.34
CA THR A 67 6.10 -29.00 -20.34
C THR A 67 6.56 -27.63 -20.82
N VAL A 68 5.62 -26.78 -21.23
CA VAL A 68 5.89 -25.41 -21.69
C VAL A 68 6.49 -24.56 -20.57
N LYS A 69 6.04 -24.77 -19.34
CA LYS A 69 6.58 -24.08 -18.17
C LYS A 69 8.03 -24.45 -17.91
N VAL A 70 8.39 -25.74 -17.99
CA VAL A 70 9.77 -26.20 -17.78
C VAL A 70 10.69 -25.68 -18.88
N GLU A 71 10.24 -25.71 -20.13
CA GLU A 71 11.01 -25.17 -21.26
C GLU A 71 11.25 -23.67 -21.12
N PHE A 72 10.20 -22.91 -20.77
CA PHE A 72 10.31 -21.48 -20.53
C PHE A 72 11.27 -21.14 -19.38
N LEU A 73 11.20 -21.89 -18.27
CA LEU A 73 12.09 -21.67 -17.13
C LEU A 73 13.54 -22.00 -17.48
N ALA A 74 13.79 -23.06 -18.26
CA ALA A 74 15.12 -23.42 -18.73
C ALA A 74 15.76 -22.32 -19.61
N GLU A 75 14.95 -21.58 -20.37
CA GLU A 75 15.42 -20.40 -21.14
C GLU A 75 15.64 -19.16 -20.24
N LEU A 76 14.74 -18.92 -19.29
CA LEU A 76 14.74 -17.71 -18.47
C LEU A 76 15.81 -17.72 -17.36
N ASP A 77 15.99 -18.85 -16.70
CA ASP A 77 16.90 -19.02 -15.56
C ASP A 77 18.34 -18.53 -15.84
N PRO A 78 19.02 -18.92 -16.94
CA PRO A 78 20.38 -18.46 -17.19
C PRO A 78 20.46 -16.94 -17.37
N ARG A 79 19.45 -16.31 -17.98
CA ARG A 79 19.39 -14.85 -18.18
C ARG A 79 19.23 -14.10 -16.85
N LEU A 80 18.45 -14.66 -15.91
CA LEU A 80 18.32 -14.10 -14.57
C LEU A 80 19.61 -14.25 -13.75
N VAL A 81 20.29 -15.39 -13.87
CA VAL A 81 21.60 -15.62 -13.22
C VAL A 81 22.63 -14.63 -13.74
N GLU A 82 22.70 -14.43 -15.06
CA GLU A 82 23.58 -13.44 -15.69
C GLU A 82 23.24 -12.01 -15.22
N ALA A 83 21.98 -11.58 -15.35
CA ALA A 83 21.55 -10.24 -14.96
C ALA A 83 21.80 -9.92 -13.47
N THR A 84 21.65 -10.91 -12.59
CA THR A 84 21.93 -10.73 -11.16
C THR A 84 23.41 -10.87 -10.81
N SER A 85 24.22 -11.47 -11.69
CA SER A 85 25.67 -11.59 -11.51
C SER A 85 26.47 -10.43 -12.06
N ALA A 86 25.95 -9.73 -13.07
CA ALA A 86 26.54 -8.56 -13.70
C ALA A 86 26.32 -7.24 -12.93
N GLY A 87 25.72 -7.27 -11.74
CA GLY A 87 25.41 -6.06 -10.96
C GLY A 87 26.66 -5.27 -10.57
N GLU A 88 26.88 -4.14 -11.26
CA GLU A 88 27.85 -3.07 -10.98
C GLU A 88 27.66 -2.47 -9.57
N PHE A 89 26.47 -2.64 -8.96
CA PHE A 89 26.18 -2.30 -7.57
C PHE A 89 26.67 -3.41 -6.63
N GLY A 90 27.96 -3.34 -6.31
CA GLY A 90 28.73 -4.23 -5.44
C GLY A 90 27.94 -5.13 -4.49
N ARG A 91 28.11 -6.45 -4.69
CA ARG A 91 27.90 -7.55 -3.71
C ARG A 91 26.49 -7.75 -3.14
N VAL A 92 25.53 -6.87 -3.34
CA VAL A 92 24.16 -7.06 -2.82
C VAL A 92 23.31 -7.77 -3.87
N ARG A 93 23.25 -9.10 -3.75
CA ARG A 93 22.28 -9.91 -4.49
C ARG A 93 20.87 -9.46 -4.10
N ILE A 94 19.98 -9.27 -5.08
CA ILE A 94 18.55 -9.13 -4.82
C ILE A 94 18.10 -10.41 -4.10
N ARG A 95 17.82 -10.31 -2.81
CA ARG A 95 17.34 -11.42 -1.97
C ARG A 95 15.92 -11.08 -1.53
N ARG A 96 15.11 -12.12 -1.26
CA ARG A 96 13.82 -11.93 -0.58
C ARG A 96 14.08 -11.15 0.72
N MET A 97 13.34 -10.07 0.90
CA MET A 97 13.39 -9.27 2.12
C MET A 97 12.86 -10.13 3.27
N MET A 98 13.67 -10.34 4.31
CA MET A 98 13.24 -11.06 5.51
C MET A 98 12.28 -10.19 6.34
N ARG A 99 11.37 -10.81 7.09
CA ARG A 99 10.41 -10.11 8.00
C ARG A 99 11.10 -9.07 8.88
N VAL A 100 12.22 -9.44 9.48
CA VAL A 100 13.01 -8.56 10.38
C VAL A 100 13.55 -7.34 9.62
N LYS A 101 14.00 -7.51 8.38
CA LYS A 101 14.54 -6.42 7.56
C LYS A 101 13.46 -5.43 7.12
N PHE A 102 12.26 -5.94 6.83
CA PHE A 102 11.10 -5.10 6.56
C PHE A 102 10.73 -4.25 7.79
N GLN A 103 10.68 -4.86 8.99
CA GLN A 103 10.46 -4.11 10.22
C GLN A 103 11.51 -3.02 10.44
N ASN A 104 12.80 -3.35 10.34
CA ASN A 104 13.86 -2.36 10.53
C ASN A 104 13.72 -1.20 9.55
N SER A 105 13.37 -1.49 8.29
CA SER A 105 13.13 -0.44 7.28
C SER A 105 12.00 0.51 7.70
N LEU A 106 10.92 -0.01 8.28
CA LEU A 106 9.83 0.83 8.79
C LEU A 106 10.24 1.62 10.05
N GLN A 107 11.01 1.01 10.95
CA GLN A 107 11.55 1.71 12.12
C GLN A 107 12.45 2.88 11.70
N ASP A 108 13.32 2.67 10.71
CA ASP A 108 14.26 3.65 10.20
C ASP A 108 13.55 4.77 9.43
N LEU A 109 12.64 4.43 8.51
CA LEU A 109 11.95 5.41 7.66
C LEU A 109 10.94 6.26 8.43
N LEU A 110 10.25 5.68 9.41
CA LEU A 110 9.17 6.34 10.15
C LEU A 110 9.62 6.81 11.54
N ALA A 111 10.90 6.60 11.90
CA ALA A 111 11.46 6.89 13.21
C ALA A 111 10.67 6.27 14.38
N LEU A 112 10.31 4.98 14.24
CA LEU A 112 9.52 4.22 15.21
C LEU A 112 10.37 3.15 15.92
N PRO A 113 11.28 3.48 16.84
CA PRO A 113 12.30 2.56 17.37
C PRO A 113 11.76 1.38 18.20
N ARG A 114 10.47 1.40 18.57
CA ARG A 114 9.81 0.35 19.37
C ARG A 114 8.71 -0.37 18.60
N PHE A 115 8.65 -0.20 17.29
CA PHE A 115 7.61 -0.80 16.46
C PHE A 115 7.93 -2.27 16.19
N ASP A 116 7.09 -3.17 16.71
CA ASP A 116 7.19 -4.62 16.48
C ASP A 116 5.97 -5.12 15.69
N ILE A 117 6.25 -5.58 14.48
CA ILE A 117 5.30 -6.19 13.57
C ILE A 117 5.79 -7.54 13.07
N VAL A 118 6.96 -8.03 13.51
CA VAL A 118 7.53 -9.27 12.96
C VAL A 118 6.48 -10.35 13.02
N GLY A 119 5.80 -10.54 14.16
CA GLY A 119 4.76 -11.56 14.36
C GLY A 119 3.51 -11.42 13.48
N LEU A 120 3.23 -10.23 12.94
CA LEU A 120 2.09 -9.94 12.05
C LEU A 120 2.39 -10.22 10.58
N LEU A 121 3.68 -10.29 10.21
CA LEU A 121 4.09 -10.56 8.84
C LEU A 121 3.92 -12.05 8.48
N PRO A 122 3.82 -12.41 7.19
CA PRO A 122 3.87 -13.82 6.76
C PRO A 122 5.25 -14.45 7.01
N SER A 123 5.33 -15.77 7.19
CA SER A 123 6.62 -16.48 7.28
C SER A 123 7.39 -16.41 5.97
N ASP A 124 8.71 -16.22 6.10
CA ASP A 124 9.66 -16.14 4.98
C ASP A 124 9.78 -17.45 4.21
#